data_AF-A0A1F6Q7Y1-F1
#
_entry.id   AF-A0A1F6Q7Y1-F1
#
_cell.length_a   1.000
_cell.length_b   1.000
_cell.length_c   1.000
_cell.angle_alpha   90.00
_cell.angle_beta   90.00
_cell.angle_gamma   90.00
#
_symmetry.space_group_name_H-M   'P 1'
#
loop_
_entity.id
_entity.type
_entity.pdbx_description
1 polymer ?
#
loop_
_entity_poly.entity_id
_entity_poly.type
_entity_poly.pdbx_seq_one_letter_code
_entity_poly.pdbx_strand_id
1 'polypeptide(L)'
;MGIAANKFRLLFLKAHQSDIEYKLTLIFNRRKALLDQSMQIASQQSNNVFDTDDYSELYDGQTPGALPGFTNPVGGVPIQQDPVPTGSYEEQTAVLHALDQQLEMDAEGLKVLLESAKTEVEAVDKLLFKNIEKEYKTFSHS
;
A
#
# COMPACT_ATOMS: atom_id res chain seq x y z
N MET A 1 -26.52 34.96 5.60
CA MET A 1 -25.11 34.85 6.01
C MET A 1 -24.32 35.87 5.22
N GLY A 2 -23.54 36.73 5.89
CA GLY A 2 -22.70 37.72 5.20
C GLY A 2 -21.56 37.06 4.42
N ILE A 3 -21.02 37.77 3.42
CA ILE A 3 -19.94 37.28 2.55
C ILE A 3 -18.74 36.75 3.35
N ALA A 4 -18.36 37.40 4.46
CA ALA A 4 -17.26 36.97 5.32
C ALA A 4 -17.47 35.56 5.91
N ALA A 5 -18.70 35.24 6.34
CA ALA A 5 -19.02 33.92 6.89
C ALA A 5 -18.96 32.83 5.82
N ASN A 6 -19.42 33.12 4.60
CA ASN A 6 -19.33 32.17 3.48
C ASN A 6 -17.86 31.96 3.03
N LYS A 7 -17.04 33.01 3.02
CA LYS A 7 -15.60 32.91 2.72
C LYS A 7 -14.86 32.06 3.77
N PHE A 8 -15.18 32.24 5.05
CA PHE A 8 -14.61 31.43 6.12
C PHE A 8 -15.00 29.95 5.98
N ARG A 9 -16.29 29.68 5.71
CA ARG A 9 -16.76 28.30 5.46
C ARG A 9 -16.06 27.66 4.26
N LEU A 10 -15.88 28.41 3.17
CA LEU A 10 -15.14 27.93 2.00
C LEU A 10 -13.69 27.55 2.35
N LEU A 11 -13.00 28.40 3.12
CA LEU A 11 -11.64 28.14 3.56
C LEU A 11 -11.56 26.86 4.41
N PHE A 12 -12.49 26.69 5.34
CA PHE A 12 -12.58 25.50 6.18
C PHE A 12 -12.79 24.22 5.35
N LEU A 13 -13.72 24.25 4.39
CA LEU A 13 -14.00 23.11 3.52
C LEU A 13 -12.81 22.76 2.63
N LYS A 14 -12.09 23.76 2.11
CA LYS A 14 -10.85 23.54 1.34
C LYS A 14 -9.73 22.94 2.20
N ALA A 15 -9.59 23.39 3.44
CA ALA A 15 -8.63 22.79 4.37
C ALA A 15 -8.98 21.32 4.66
N HIS A 16 -10.26 21.02 4.89
CA HIS A 16 -10.74 19.66 5.07
C HIS A 16 -10.53 18.78 3.83
N GLN A 17 -10.80 19.30 2.63
CA GLN A 17 -10.51 18.62 1.37
C GLN A 17 -9.02 18.28 1.25
N SER A 18 -8.13 19.23 1.55
CA SER A 18 -6.69 19.01 1.51
C SER A 18 -6.22 17.95 2.51
N ASP A 19 -6.83 17.86 3.69
CA ASP A 19 -6.53 16.82 4.68
C ASP A 19 -6.93 15.43 4.19
N ILE A 20 -8.10 15.31 3.55
CA ILE A 20 -8.56 14.03 2.96
C ILE A 20 -7.62 13.61 1.82
N GLU A 21 -7.24 14.53 0.92
CA GLU A 21 -6.31 14.24 -0.18
C GLU A 21 -4.93 13.80 0.33
N TYR A 22 -4.44 14.42 1.41
CA TYR A 22 -3.20 14.02 2.06
C TYR A 22 -3.29 12.59 2.63
N LYS A 23 -4.37 12.27 3.35
CA LYS A 23 -4.61 10.92 3.89
C LYS A 23 -4.69 9.86 2.80
N LEU A 24 -5.36 10.15 1.70
CA LEU A 24 -5.47 9.26 0.55
C LEU A 24 -4.10 8.99 -0.08
N THR A 25 -3.26 10.02 -0.21
CA THR A 25 -1.88 9.89 -0.69
C THR A 25 -1.04 9.00 0.25
N LEU A 26 -1.20 9.16 1.56
CA LEU A 26 -0.51 8.34 2.55
C LEU A 26 -0.91 6.86 2.46
N ILE A 27 -2.20 6.57 2.32
CA ILE A 27 -2.69 5.20 2.12
C ILE A 27 -2.10 4.61 0.84
N PHE A 28 -2.09 5.36 -0.25
CA PHE A 28 -1.52 4.89 -1.52
C PHE A 28 -0.02 4.54 -1.39
N ASN A 29 0.76 5.39 -0.72
CA ASN A 29 2.17 5.11 -0.44
C ASN A 29 2.34 3.85 0.43
N ARG A 30 1.47 3.66 1.42
CA ARG A 30 1.48 2.47 2.27
C ARG A 30 1.16 1.19 1.48
N ARG A 31 0.13 1.22 0.62
CA ARG A 31 -0.21 0.10 -0.26
C ARG A 31 0.94 -0.27 -1.19
N LYS A 32 1.62 0.72 -1.76
CA LYS A 32 2.83 0.49 -2.56
C LYS A 32 3.93 -0.23 -1.77
N ALA A 33 4.17 0.17 -0.52
CA ALA A 33 5.15 -0.51 0.32
C ALA A 33 4.75 -1.96 0.65
N LEU A 34 3.46 -2.24 0.88
CA LEU A 34 2.96 -3.60 1.09
C LEU A 34 3.12 -4.48 -0.17
N LEU A 35 2.90 -3.89 -1.35
CA LEU A 35 3.15 -4.58 -2.62
C LEU A 35 4.63 -4.95 -2.77
N ASP A 36 5.54 -4.01 -2.49
CA ASP A 36 6.98 -4.26 -2.53
C ASP A 36 7.38 -5.40 -1.56
N GLN A 37 6.79 -5.43 -0.36
CA GLN A 37 6.98 -6.50 0.62
C GLN A 37 6.45 -7.85 0.10
N SER A 38 5.27 -7.87 -0.51
CA SER A 38 4.70 -9.08 -1.11
C SER A 38 5.59 -9.63 -2.23
N MET A 39 6.21 -8.77 -3.04
CA MET A 39 7.14 -9.19 -4.10
C MET A 39 8.44 -9.79 -3.53
N GLN A 40 8.94 -9.25 -2.42
CA GLN A 40 10.11 -9.82 -1.72
C GLN A 40 9.81 -11.18 -1.11
N ILE A 41 8.63 -11.35 -0.50
CA ILE A 41 8.24 -12.65 0.05
C ILE A 41 8.09 -13.69 -1.07
N ALA A 42 7.50 -13.31 -2.20
CA ALA A 42 7.37 -14.21 -3.35
C ALA A 42 8.73 -14.64 -3.92
N SER A 43 9.73 -13.76 -3.97
CA SER A 43 11.08 -14.13 -4.43
C SER A 43 11.81 -15.03 -3.44
N GLN A 44 11.66 -14.81 -2.14
CA GLN A 44 12.20 -15.68 -1.11
C GLN A 44 11.57 -17.08 -1.15
N GLN A 45 10.24 -17.14 -1.29
CA GLN A 45 9.53 -18.41 -1.44
C GLN A 45 10.02 -19.17 -2.67
N SER A 46 10.19 -18.48 -3.81
CA SER A 46 10.73 -19.08 -5.03
C SER A 46 12.12 -19.68 -4.79
N ASN A 47 13.04 -18.95 -4.15
CA ASN A 47 14.40 -19.44 -3.92
C ASN A 47 14.44 -20.68 -3.00
N ASN A 48 13.64 -20.69 -1.93
CA ASN A 48 13.59 -21.82 -0.99
C ASN A 48 13.02 -23.10 -1.61
N VAL A 49 12.09 -22.99 -2.57
CA VAL A 49 11.53 -24.14 -3.28
C VAL A 49 12.59 -24.82 -4.16
N PHE A 50 13.59 -24.08 -4.64
CA PHE A 50 14.69 -24.64 -5.45
C PHE A 50 15.82 -25.25 -4.61
N ASP A 51 16.03 -24.80 -3.37
CA ASP A 51 17.04 -25.38 -2.46
C ASP A 51 16.57 -26.69 -1.80
N THR A 52 15.27 -27.00 -1.80
CA THR A 52 14.71 -28.25 -1.23
C THR A 52 14.85 -29.49 -2.12
N ASP A 53 15.44 -29.39 -3.31
CA ASP A 53 15.84 -30.55 -4.12
C ASP A 53 17.10 -31.18 -3.51
N ASP A 54 16.90 -31.83 -2.36
CA ASP A 54 17.90 -32.57 -1.62
C ASP A 54 18.32 -33.83 -2.41
N TYR A 55 19.41 -33.73 -3.17
CA TYR A 55 20.07 -34.89 -3.77
C TYR A 55 20.77 -35.79 -2.72
N SER A 56 20.61 -35.56 -1.41
CA SER A 56 21.23 -36.38 -0.36
C SER A 56 20.53 -37.74 -0.14
N GLU A 57 19.29 -37.93 -0.58
CA GLU A 57 18.57 -39.20 -0.43
C GLU A 57 19.03 -40.31 -1.42
N LEU A 58 19.95 -40.00 -2.35
CA LEU A 58 20.51 -41.01 -3.28
C LEU A 58 21.84 -41.62 -2.82
N TYR A 59 22.36 -41.23 -1.64
CA TYR A 59 23.59 -41.84 -1.09
C TYR A 59 23.28 -42.65 0.17
N ASP A 60 22.53 -43.73 -0.03
CA ASP A 60 22.46 -44.84 0.93
C ASP A 60 23.87 -45.40 1.14
N GLY A 61 24.30 -45.45 2.40
CA GLY A 61 25.63 -45.81 2.84
C GLY A 61 25.94 -47.29 2.66
N GLN A 62 26.09 -47.75 1.43
CA GLN A 62 26.83 -48.97 1.09
C GLN A 62 28.12 -48.61 0.35
N THR A 63 29.22 -48.56 1.10
CA THR A 63 30.57 -48.72 0.52
C THR A 63 30.58 -50.00 -0.32
N PRO A 64 30.92 -49.94 -1.61
CA PRO A 64 32.27 -50.35 -1.99
C PRO A 64 32.86 -49.61 -3.21
N GLY A 65 34.14 -49.28 -3.12
CA GLY A 65 35.00 -49.19 -4.31
C GLY A 65 35.25 -47.77 -4.81
N ALA A 66 36.52 -47.37 -4.69
CA ALA A 66 37.10 -46.16 -5.24
C ALA A 66 36.81 -45.98 -6.75
N LEU A 67 36.46 -44.75 -7.14
CA LEU A 67 36.82 -44.20 -8.44
C LEU A 67 37.88 -43.11 -8.22
N PRO A 68 39.06 -43.22 -8.86
CA PRO A 68 40.14 -42.26 -8.68
C PRO A 68 39.88 -41.05 -9.58
N GLY A 69 39.96 -39.83 -9.05
CA GLY A 69 40.18 -38.69 -9.97
C GLY A 69 39.78 -37.29 -9.57
N PHE A 70 39.11 -37.03 -8.44
CA PHE A 70 38.87 -35.64 -8.02
C PHE A 70 39.11 -35.46 -6.51
N THR A 71 40.20 -34.78 -6.20
CA THR A 71 40.52 -34.25 -4.87
C THR A 71 39.70 -32.99 -4.63
N ASN A 72 39.00 -32.93 -3.49
CA ASN A 72 38.39 -31.73 -2.93
C ASN A 72 39.33 -30.51 -3.00
N PRO A 73 38.78 -29.30 -3.22
CA PRO A 73 39.24 -28.12 -2.51
C PRO A 73 38.24 -27.77 -1.39
N VAL A 74 38.81 -27.66 -0.20
CA VAL A 74 38.28 -27.08 1.03
C VAL A 74 37.61 -25.72 0.77
N GLY A 75 36.45 -25.46 1.39
CA GLY A 75 36.01 -24.09 1.69
C GLY A 75 34.51 -23.85 1.70
N GLY A 76 33.90 -23.92 2.88
CA GLY A 76 32.54 -23.45 3.14
C GLY A 76 31.65 -24.56 3.65
N VAL A 77 31.40 -24.58 4.96
CA VAL A 77 30.20 -25.24 5.50
C VAL A 77 29.03 -24.52 4.85
N PRO A 78 28.22 -25.15 3.97
CA PRO A 78 26.94 -24.56 3.64
C PRO A 78 26.20 -24.48 4.97
N ILE A 79 25.89 -23.25 5.39
CA ILE A 79 24.99 -23.05 6.51
C ILE A 79 23.67 -23.62 6.01
N GLN A 80 23.37 -24.86 6.38
CA GLN A 80 22.04 -25.44 6.21
C GLN A 80 21.13 -24.57 7.07
N GLN A 81 20.55 -23.55 6.45
CA GLN A 81 19.44 -22.83 7.04
C GLN A 81 18.24 -23.70 6.75
N ASP A 82 17.75 -24.38 7.80
CA ASP A 82 16.59 -25.26 7.69
C ASP A 82 15.50 -24.57 6.85
N PRO A 83 14.90 -25.27 5.86
CA PRO A 83 13.86 -24.68 5.03
C PRO A 83 12.75 -24.19 5.94
N VAL A 84 12.52 -22.87 5.96
CA VAL A 84 11.41 -22.29 6.71
C VAL A 84 10.13 -22.90 6.12
N PRO A 85 9.26 -23.51 6.94
CA PRO A 85 8.07 -24.19 6.45
C PRO A 85 7.26 -23.28 5.52
N THR A 86 6.88 -23.78 4.35
CA THR A 86 6.15 -23.06 3.30
C THR A 86 4.89 -22.36 3.83
N GLY A 87 4.26 -22.92 4.88
CA GLY A 87 3.11 -22.32 5.56
C GLY A 87 3.37 -20.97 6.24
N SER A 88 4.62 -20.64 6.60
CA SER A 88 4.94 -19.34 7.19
C SER A 88 4.88 -18.19 6.18
N TYR A 89 5.16 -18.46 4.90
CA TYR A 89 5.08 -17.49 3.81
C TYR A 89 3.63 -17.30 3.36
N GLU A 90 2.84 -18.36 3.36
CA GLU A 90 1.41 -18.32 3.11
C GLU A 90 0.67 -17.50 4.18
N GLU A 91 1.03 -17.66 5.46
CA GLU A 91 0.46 -16.85 6.55
C GLU A 91 0.87 -15.37 6.42
N GLN A 92 2.13 -15.08 6.13
CA GLN A 92 2.61 -13.70 5.94
C GLN A 92 1.97 -13.00 4.74
N THR A 93 1.79 -13.71 3.62
CA THR A 93 1.11 -13.15 2.44
C THR A 93 -0.39 -12.96 2.68
N ALA A 94 -1.05 -13.85 3.41
CA ALA A 94 -2.45 -13.69 3.80
C ALA A 94 -2.67 -12.46 4.70
N VAL A 95 -1.77 -12.20 5.66
CA VAL A 95 -1.82 -11.00 6.51
C VAL A 95 -1.62 -9.73 5.69
N LEU A 96 -0.65 -9.72 4.75
CA LEU A 96 -0.43 -8.57 3.87
C LEU A 96 -1.63 -8.30 2.97
N HIS A 97 -2.26 -9.34 2.43
CA HIS A 97 -3.45 -9.22 1.59
C HIS A 97 -4.64 -8.68 2.39
N ALA A 98 -4.87 -9.17 3.61
CA ALA A 98 -5.91 -8.65 4.49
C ALA A 98 -5.70 -7.16 4.82
N LEU A 99 -4.46 -6.76 5.07
CA LEU A 99 -4.10 -5.36 5.33
C LEU A 99 -4.29 -4.48 4.08
N ASP A 100 -3.94 -4.97 2.89
CA ASP A 100 -4.17 -4.23 1.64
C ASP A 100 -5.66 -4.03 1.37
N GLN A 101 -6.48 -5.07 1.61
CA GLN A 101 -7.93 -4.99 1.47
C GLN A 101 -8.56 -3.99 2.45
N GLN A 102 -8.06 -3.95 3.69
CA GLN A 102 -8.50 -2.96 4.67
C GLN A 102 -8.16 -1.53 4.21
N LEU A 103 -6.94 -1.30 3.75
CA LEU A 103 -6.51 -0.01 3.24
C LEU A 103 -7.31 0.43 2.01
N GLU A 104 -7.77 -0.51 1.18
CA GLU A 104 -8.62 -0.19 0.04
C GLU A 104 -10.02 0.24 0.45
N MET A 105 -10.65 -0.45 1.41
CA MET A 105 -11.93 -0.01 1.96
C MET A 105 -11.84 1.39 2.57
N ASP A 106 -10.77 1.66 3.32
CA ASP A 106 -10.51 2.98 3.90
C ASP A 106 -10.31 4.05 2.81
N ALA A 107 -9.61 3.71 1.72
CA ALA A 107 -9.41 4.59 0.57
C ALA A 107 -10.74 4.90 -0.15
N GLU A 108 -11.61 3.90 -0.34
CA GLU A 108 -12.93 4.10 -0.92
C GLU A 108 -13.81 5.00 -0.03
N GLY A 109 -13.81 4.78 1.28
CA GLY A 109 -14.51 5.65 2.23
C GLY A 109 -14.04 7.10 2.15
N LEU A 110 -12.72 7.32 2.07
CA LEU A 110 -12.15 8.66 1.91
C LEU A 110 -12.48 9.29 0.56
N LYS A 111 -12.57 8.51 -0.53
CA LYS A 111 -13.01 9.02 -1.86
C LYS A 111 -14.45 9.52 -1.80
N VAL A 112 -15.34 8.80 -1.12
CA VAL A 112 -16.74 9.23 -0.94
C VAL A 112 -16.81 10.53 -0.13
N LEU A 113 -16.04 10.64 0.96
CA LEU A 113 -15.95 11.87 1.75
C LEU A 113 -15.36 13.04 0.96
N LEU A 114 -14.35 12.77 0.13
CA LEU A 114 -13.75 13.77 -0.75
C LEU A 114 -14.77 14.31 -1.75
N GLU A 115 -15.54 13.43 -2.38
CA GLU A 115 -16.57 13.83 -3.34
C GLU A 115 -17.67 14.65 -2.65
N SER A 116 -18.12 14.23 -1.47
CA SER A 116 -19.04 15.01 -0.65
C SER A 116 -18.49 16.41 -0.33
N ALA A 117 -17.22 16.50 0.09
CA ALA A 117 -16.59 17.79 0.40
C ALA A 117 -16.49 18.69 -0.84
N LYS A 118 -16.15 18.13 -2.02
CA LYS A 118 -16.12 18.88 -3.28
C LYS A 118 -17.49 19.44 -3.66
N THR A 119 -18.55 18.64 -3.56
CA THR A 119 -19.91 19.13 -3.84
C THR A 119 -20.33 20.22 -2.87
N GLU A 120 -19.91 20.17 -1.60
CA GLU A 120 -20.17 21.23 -0.63
C GLU A 120 -19.41 22.52 -0.97
N VAL A 121 -18.13 22.42 -1.36
CA VAL A 121 -17.32 23.56 -1.83
C VAL A 121 -18.00 24.24 -3.02
N GLU A 122 -18.42 23.47 -4.03
CA GLU A 122 -19.12 24.03 -5.19
C GLU A 122 -20.44 24.72 -4.82
N ALA A 123 -21.19 24.15 -3.89
CA ALA A 123 -22.44 24.75 -3.43
C ALA A 123 -22.19 26.08 -2.70
N VAL A 124 -21.18 26.14 -1.84
CA VAL A 124 -20.78 27.36 -1.13
C VAL A 124 -20.26 28.42 -2.10
N ASP A 125 -19.44 28.06 -3.09
CA ASP A 125 -18.96 28.98 -4.12
C ASP A 125 -20.12 29.57 -4.93
N LYS A 126 -21.07 28.75 -5.37
CA LYS A 126 -22.28 29.23 -6.07
C LYS A 126 -23.09 30.22 -5.24
N LEU A 127 -23.24 29.98 -3.94
CA LEU A 127 -23.92 30.91 -3.04
C LEU A 127 -23.15 32.22 -2.86
N LEU A 128 -21.83 32.14 -2.83
CA LEU A 128 -20.95 33.30 -2.69
C LEU A 128 -21.05 34.21 -3.92
N PHE A 129 -21.02 33.63 -5.13
CA PHE A 129 -21.26 34.36 -6.38
C PHE A 129 -22.63 35.03 -6.40
N LYS A 130 -23.71 34.31 -6.05
CA LYS A 130 -25.07 34.89 -6.00
C LYS A 130 -25.17 36.05 -5.01
N ASN A 131 -24.50 35.97 -3.86
CA ASN A 131 -24.50 37.05 -2.88
C ASN A 131 -23.72 38.27 -3.38
N ILE A 132 -22.57 38.06 -4.03
CA ILE A 132 -21.79 39.15 -4.66
C ILE A 132 -22.63 39.84 -5.74
N GLU A 133 -23.29 39.07 -6.63
CA GLU A 133 -24.14 39.66 -7.67
C GLU A 133 -25.28 40.49 -7.09
N LYS A 134 -25.91 40.00 -6.02
CA LYS A 134 -27.01 40.71 -5.35
C LYS A 134 -26.53 42.00 -4.70
N GLU A 135 -25.41 41.96 -3.98
CA GLU A 135 -24.80 43.17 -3.39
C GLU A 135 -24.38 44.17 -4.48
N TYR A 136 -23.75 43.71 -5.56
CA TYR A 136 -23.36 44.55 -6.69
C TYR A 136 -24.56 45.24 -7.36
N LYS A 137 -25.64 44.50 -7.65
CA LYS A 137 -26.87 45.07 -8.22
C LYS A 137 -27.51 46.10 -7.28
N THR A 138 -27.45 45.85 -5.98
CA THR A 138 -27.98 46.77 -4.96
C THR A 138 -27.14 48.04 -4.88
N PHE A 139 -25.82 47.94 -4.96
CA PHE A 139 -24.91 49.08 -4.98
C PHE A 139 -24.95 49.86 -6.30
N SER A 140 -25.22 49.24 -7.44
CA SER A 140 -25.29 49.94 -8.73
C SER A 140 -26.61 50.67 -8.98
N HIS A 141 -27.66 50.33 -8.23
CA HIS A 141 -28.99 50.97 -8.28
C HIS A 141 -29.25 51.92 -7.09
N SER A 142 -28.24 52.16 -6.25
CA SER A 142 -28.21 53.18 -5.19
C SER A 142 -27.42 54.40 -5.63
#